data_AF-A0A4U2GJY8-F1
#
_entry.id   AF-A0A4U2GJY8-F1
#
_cell.length_a   1.000
_cell.length_b   1.000
_cell.length_c   1.000
_cell.angle_alpha   90.00
_cell.angle_beta   90.00
_cell.angle_gamma   90.00
#
_symmetry.space_group_name_H-M   'P 1'
#
loop_
_entity.id
_entity.type
_entity.pdbx_description
1 polymer ?
#
loop_
_entity_poly.entity_id
_entity_poly.type
_entity_poly.pdbx_seq_one_letter_code
_entity_poly.pdbx_strand_id
1 'polypeptide(L)'
;MSENKRSTIGKFALLSMTFAAVYSFNNIINNNIEIGLSSAPMFFLATIFYFVPFCLIVAEFVSLNKDSEAGVYSWVKSSLGGRWAFISAYTYWFVNLFFFTSLLPRIIAYASYAFLGFEYIFTPMTTAILSTILFAVATHTNPE
;
A
#
# COMPACT_ATOMS: atom_id res chain seq x y z
N MET A 1 30.26 -15.56 -18.32
CA MET A 1 28.88 -15.84 -17.87
C MET A 1 28.76 -15.32 -16.44
N SER A 2 28.39 -14.05 -16.25
CA SER A 2 28.24 -13.50 -14.89
C SER A 2 26.97 -14.07 -14.27
N GLU A 3 27.11 -14.86 -13.21
CA GLU A 3 25.99 -15.25 -12.35
C GLU A 3 25.26 -13.98 -11.90
N ASN A 4 24.02 -13.83 -12.37
CA ASN A 4 23.08 -12.82 -11.85
C ASN A 4 22.74 -13.21 -10.41
N LYS A 5 23.58 -12.77 -9.47
CA LYS A 5 23.37 -12.95 -8.04
C LYS A 5 22.15 -12.11 -7.65
N ARG A 6 20.98 -12.76 -7.62
CA ARG A 6 19.71 -12.14 -7.26
C ARG A 6 19.85 -11.42 -5.92
N SER A 7 19.68 -10.11 -5.92
CA SER A 7 19.66 -9.30 -4.69
C SER A 7 18.43 -9.70 -3.89
N THR A 8 18.65 -10.57 -2.90
CA THR A 8 17.63 -10.94 -1.95
C THR A 8 17.49 -9.82 -0.93
N ILE A 9 16.28 -9.31 -0.76
CA ILE A 9 15.97 -8.34 0.28
C ILE A 9 16.19 -9.03 1.63
N GLY A 10 17.03 -8.43 2.48
CA GLY A 10 17.29 -8.96 3.82
C GLY A 10 16.00 -9.03 4.63
N LYS A 11 15.86 -10.06 5.47
CA LYS A 11 14.67 -10.27 6.32
C LYS A 11 14.28 -9.02 7.12
N PHE A 12 15.28 -8.27 7.59
CA PHE A 12 15.09 -7.00 8.29
C PHE A 12 14.53 -5.89 7.40
N ALA A 13 15.00 -5.76 6.16
CA ALA A 13 14.49 -4.79 5.20
C ALA A 13 13.05 -5.11 4.76
N LEU A 14 12.73 -6.40 4.62
CA LEU A 14 11.36 -6.84 4.35
C LEU A 14 10.43 -6.53 5.54
N LEU A 15 10.89 -6.79 6.76
CA LEU A 15 10.16 -6.49 7.99
C LEU A 15 9.95 -4.98 8.18
N SER A 16 10.98 -4.16 7.92
CA SER A 16 10.84 -2.70 8.04
C SER A 16 9.91 -2.13 6.97
N MET A 17 9.96 -2.65 5.73
CA MET A 17 9.07 -2.23 4.66
C MET A 17 7.60 -2.57 4.97
N THR A 18 7.34 -3.78 5.46
CA THR A 18 5.98 -4.19 5.85
C THR A 18 5.48 -3.41 7.06
N PHE A 19 6.32 -3.17 8.06
CA PHE A 19 5.98 -2.33 9.21
C PHE A 19 5.63 -0.89 8.78
N ALA A 20 6.46 -0.27 7.93
CA ALA A 20 6.21 1.09 7.43
C ALA A 20 4.93 1.18 6.58
N ALA A 21 4.65 0.17 5.77
CA ALA A 21 3.44 0.12 4.95
C ALA A 21 2.16 0.00 5.80
N VAL A 22 2.19 -0.79 6.88
CA VAL A 22 1.03 -1.03 7.75
C VAL A 22 0.81 0.11 8.74
N TYR A 23 1.88 0.57 9.40
CA TYR A 23 1.81 1.51 10.52
C TYR A 23 2.20 2.94 10.13
N SER A 24 1.93 3.36 8.88
CA SER A 24 2.21 4.72 8.42
C SER A 24 1.80 5.73 9.49
N PHE A 25 2.77 6.49 10.03
CA PHE A 25 2.59 7.31 11.22
C PHE A 25 1.38 8.25 11.11
N ASN A 26 1.08 8.69 9.90
CA ASN A 26 -0.06 9.52 9.59
C ASN A 26 -1.41 8.86 9.92
N ASN A 27 -1.55 7.56 9.67
CA ASN A 27 -2.78 6.82 9.98
C ASN A 27 -2.98 6.69 11.49
N ILE A 28 -1.90 6.48 12.26
CA ILE A 28 -1.95 6.37 13.72
C ILE A 28 -2.30 7.72 14.34
N ILE A 29 -1.67 8.79 13.87
CA ILE A 29 -1.90 10.16 14.37
C ILE A 29 -3.33 10.61 14.07
N ASN A 30 -3.79 10.44 12.83
CA ASN A 30 -5.16 10.83 12.45
C ASN A 30 -6.21 10.03 13.23
N ASN A 31 -6.02 8.72 13.41
CA ASN A 31 -6.95 7.90 14.18
C ASN A 31 -6.96 8.28 15.67
N ASN A 32 -5.80 8.63 16.24
CA ASN A 32 -5.69 9.11 17.62
C ASN A 32 -6.29 10.52 17.81
N ILE A 33 -6.30 11.37 16.77
CA ILE A 33 -6.94 12.69 16.81
C ILE A 33 -8.47 12.55 16.72
N GLU A 34 -8.98 11.66 15.86
CA GLU A 34 -10.43 11.47 15.65
C GLU A 34 -11.13 10.72 16.81
N ILE A 35 -10.47 9.72 17.41
CA ILE A 35 -11.07 8.85 18.43
C ILE A 35 -10.50 9.13 19.85
N GLY A 36 -9.39 9.85 19.94
CA GLY A 36 -8.69 10.15 21.20
C GLY A 36 -7.97 8.94 21.80
N LEU A 37 -7.55 9.06 23.07
CA LEU A 37 -6.83 8.02 23.83
C LEU A 37 -7.59 6.68 23.94
N SER A 38 -8.90 6.69 23.68
CA SER A 38 -9.74 5.49 23.67
C SER A 38 -9.52 4.58 22.45
N SER A 39 -8.73 5.02 21.48
CA SER A 39 -8.32 4.22 20.31
C SER A 39 -7.35 3.10 20.68
N ALA A 40 -6.51 3.28 21.70
CA ALA A 40 -5.48 2.31 22.12
C ALA A 40 -6.03 0.89 22.42
N PRO A 41 -7.07 0.71 23.25
CA PRO A 41 -7.63 -0.62 23.50
C PRO A 41 -8.30 -1.23 22.27
N MET A 42 -8.88 -0.41 21.39
CA MET A 42 -9.50 -0.89 20.14
C MET A 42 -8.44 -1.37 19.14
N PHE A 43 -7.31 -0.66 19.02
CA PHE A 43 -6.16 -1.11 18.23
C PHE A 43 -5.58 -2.42 18.77
N PHE A 44 -5.53 -2.59 20.09
CA PHE A 44 -5.07 -3.82 20.71
C PHE A 44 -5.97 -5.01 20.37
N LEU A 45 -7.29 -4.83 20.48
CA LEU A 45 -8.27 -5.85 20.09
C LEU A 45 -8.20 -6.15 18.58
N ALA A 46 -8.14 -5.13 17.72
CA ALA A 46 -8.00 -5.30 16.28
C ALA A 46 -6.72 -6.05 15.91
N THR A 47 -5.61 -5.81 16.63
CA THR A 47 -4.36 -6.53 16.40
C THR A 47 -4.52 -8.02 16.69
N ILE A 48 -5.16 -8.38 17.80
CA ILE A 48 -5.32 -9.79 18.20
C ILE A 48 -6.32 -10.52 17.30
N PHE A 49 -7.48 -9.93 17.02
CA PHE A 49 -8.57 -10.62 16.32
C PHE A 49 -8.48 -10.53 14.80
N TYR A 50 -7.80 -9.52 14.26
CA TYR A 50 -7.69 -9.31 12.82
C TYR A 50 -6.26 -9.48 12.32
N PHE A 51 -5.29 -8.75 12.89
CA PHE A 51 -3.93 -8.73 12.36
C PHE A 51 -3.21 -10.08 12.52
N VAL A 52 -3.25 -10.70 13.71
CA VAL A 52 -2.58 -11.98 13.96
C VAL A 52 -3.14 -13.11 13.07
N PRO A 53 -4.47 -13.34 13.00
CA PRO A 53 -5.02 -14.37 12.10
C PRO A 53 -4.70 -14.08 10.63
N PHE A 54 -4.76 -12.82 10.20
CA PHE A 54 -4.44 -12.43 8.83
C PHE A 54 -2.98 -12.76 8.48
N CYS A 55 -2.02 -12.45 9.36
CA CYS A 55 -0.61 -12.79 9.15
C CYS A 55 -0.39 -14.30 9.03
N LEU A 56 -1.09 -15.11 9.82
CA LEU A 56 -0.99 -16.57 9.75
C LEU A 56 -1.51 -17.11 8.42
N ILE A 57 -2.67 -16.63 7.97
CA ILE A 57 -3.27 -17.01 6.68
C ILE A 57 -2.34 -16.66 5.51
N VAL A 58 -1.80 -15.43 5.51
CA VAL A 58 -0.86 -14.99 4.47
C VAL A 58 0.43 -15.81 4.50
N ALA A 59 0.96 -16.10 5.69
CA ALA A 59 2.16 -16.93 5.82
C ALA A 59 1.95 -18.35 5.25
N GLU A 60 0.78 -18.95 5.46
CA GLU A 60 0.42 -20.24 4.90
C GLU A 60 0.34 -20.18 3.36
N PHE A 61 -0.33 -19.17 2.80
CA PHE A 61 -0.41 -18.98 1.34
C PHE A 61 0.94 -18.73 0.67
N VAL A 62 1.83 -17.97 1.32
CA VAL A 62 3.21 -17.76 0.87
C VAL A 62 3.99 -19.07 0.92
N SER A 63 3.80 -19.87 1.98
CA SER A 63 4.49 -21.15 2.14
C SER A 63 4.03 -22.23 1.15
N LEU A 64 2.78 -22.16 0.70
CA LEU A 64 2.21 -23.02 -0.34
C LEU A 64 2.68 -22.63 -1.75
N ASN A 65 3.02 -21.37 -1.98
CA ASN A 65 3.45 -20.84 -3.28
C ASN A 65 4.90 -20.35 -3.28
N LYS A 66 5.82 -21.12 -2.70
CA LYS A 66 7.25 -20.75 -2.55
C LYS A 66 7.98 -20.48 -3.87
N ASP A 67 7.58 -21.15 -4.95
CA ASP A 67 8.22 -21.05 -6.26
C ASP A 67 7.56 -20.00 -7.18
N SER A 68 6.48 -19.33 -6.73
CA SER A 68 5.73 -18.39 -7.56
C SER A 68 5.89 -16.95 -7.09
N GLU A 69 6.55 -16.15 -7.92
CA GLU A 69 6.81 -14.72 -7.65
C GLU A 69 5.59 -13.81 -7.88
N ALA A 70 4.47 -14.37 -8.35
CA ALA A 70 3.27 -13.60 -8.69
C ALA A 70 2.45 -13.13 -7.47
N GLY A 71 2.92 -13.40 -6.24
CA GLY A 71 2.32 -12.89 -4.99
C GLY A 71 0.84 -13.23 -4.85
N VAL A 72 -0.02 -12.22 -4.70
CA VAL A 72 -1.46 -12.39 -4.51
C VAL A 72 -2.12 -13.16 -5.67
N TYR A 73 -1.64 -12.98 -6.90
CA TYR A 73 -2.18 -13.70 -8.05
C TYR A 73 -1.95 -15.21 -7.95
N SER A 74 -0.77 -15.66 -7.48
CA SER A 74 -0.49 -17.09 -7.32
C SER A 74 -1.29 -17.70 -6.17
N TRP A 75 -1.48 -16.95 -5.07
CA TRP A 75 -2.28 -17.41 -3.93
C TRP A 75 -3.74 -17.63 -4.33
N VAL A 76 -4.33 -16.69 -5.06
CA VAL A 76 -5.72 -16.78 -5.51
C VAL A 76 -5.87 -17.83 -6.62
N LYS A 77 -4.88 -17.96 -7.51
CA LYS A 77 -4.90 -19.02 -8.54
C LYS A 77 -4.87 -20.41 -7.94
N SER A 78 -4.07 -20.61 -6.88
CA SER A 78 -3.96 -21.87 -6.15
C SER A 78 -5.26 -22.23 -5.41
N SER A 79 -5.96 -21.23 -4.87
CA SER A 79 -7.15 -21.45 -4.01
C SER A 79 -8.47 -21.51 -4.77
N LEU A 80 -8.64 -20.64 -5.78
CA LEU A 80 -9.94 -20.35 -6.42
C LEU A 80 -9.89 -20.54 -7.95
N GLY A 81 -8.71 -20.72 -8.54
CA GLY A 81 -8.52 -20.94 -9.99
C GLY A 81 -8.24 -19.67 -10.79
N GLY A 82 -8.00 -19.84 -12.10
CA GLY A 82 -7.44 -18.79 -12.97
C GLY A 82 -8.33 -17.56 -13.18
N ARG A 83 -9.66 -17.72 -13.21
CA ARG A 83 -10.61 -16.59 -13.40
C ARG A 83 -10.58 -15.62 -12.21
N TRP A 84 -10.52 -16.15 -10.99
CA TRP A 84 -10.48 -15.36 -9.76
C TRP A 84 -9.12 -14.72 -9.55
N ALA A 85 -8.04 -15.40 -9.95
CA ALA A 85 -6.71 -14.83 -9.93
C ALA A 85 -6.61 -13.57 -10.80
N PHE A 86 -7.18 -13.61 -12.01
CA PHE A 86 -7.20 -12.45 -12.90
C PHE A 86 -7.97 -11.28 -12.29
N ILE A 87 -9.16 -11.53 -11.73
CA ILE A 87 -9.95 -10.49 -11.05
C ILE A 87 -9.16 -9.90 -9.88
N SER A 88 -8.51 -10.73 -9.06
CA SER A 88 -7.71 -10.26 -7.93
C SER A 88 -6.53 -9.38 -8.37
N ALA A 89 -5.77 -9.78 -9.40
CA ALA A 89 -4.69 -8.95 -9.95
C ALA A 89 -5.21 -7.65 -10.56
N TYR A 90 -6.35 -7.70 -11.27
CA TYR A 90 -6.98 -6.51 -11.82
C TYR A 90 -7.42 -5.53 -10.73
N THR A 91 -8.10 -6.01 -9.68
CA THR A 91 -8.50 -5.19 -8.53
C THR A 91 -7.30 -4.62 -7.80
N TYR A 92 -6.23 -5.40 -7.62
CA TYR A 92 -5.00 -4.92 -7.00
C TYR A 92 -4.37 -3.77 -7.79
N TRP A 93 -4.26 -3.92 -9.11
CA TRP A 93 -3.79 -2.84 -9.98
C TRP A 93 -4.72 -1.62 -9.94
N PHE A 94 -6.03 -1.82 -10.00
CA PHE A 94 -7.02 -0.76 -10.00
C PHE A 94 -7.04 0.04 -8.70
N VAL A 95 -6.94 -0.60 -7.53
CA VAL A 95 -6.87 0.12 -6.24
C VAL A 95 -5.60 0.96 -6.15
N ASN A 96 -4.46 0.44 -6.62
CA ASN A 96 -3.20 1.16 -6.61
C ASN A 96 -3.26 2.44 -7.45
N LEU A 97 -4.03 2.44 -8.54
CA LEU A 97 -4.30 3.63 -9.36
C LEU A 97 -4.84 4.79 -8.53
N PHE A 98 -5.91 4.55 -7.77
CA PHE A 98 -6.53 5.57 -6.91
C PHE A 98 -5.67 5.90 -5.69
N PHE A 99 -4.91 4.93 -5.20
CA PHE A 99 -3.98 5.17 -4.12
C PHE A 99 -2.92 6.22 -4.52
N PHE A 100 -2.30 6.08 -5.69
CA PHE A 100 -1.33 7.06 -6.20
C PHE A 100 -1.95 8.46 -6.39
N THR A 101 -3.16 8.54 -6.93
CA THR A 101 -3.85 9.84 -7.08
C THR A 101 -4.19 10.47 -5.73
N SER A 102 -4.48 9.67 -4.70
CA SER A 102 -4.76 10.15 -3.34
C SER A 102 -3.50 10.58 -2.56
N LEU A 103 -2.33 10.03 -2.90
CA LEU A 103 -1.06 10.39 -2.25
C LEU A 103 -0.59 11.78 -2.69
N LEU A 104 -0.89 12.18 -3.92
CA LEU A 104 -0.33 13.39 -4.51
C LEU A 104 -0.74 14.68 -3.77
N PRO A 105 -2.03 14.93 -3.47
CA PRO A 105 -2.43 16.08 -2.67
C PRO A 105 -1.81 16.08 -1.28
N ARG A 106 -1.63 14.89 -0.70
CA ARG A 106 -1.09 14.70 0.64
C ARG A 106 0.39 15.07 0.71
N ILE A 107 1.18 14.65 -0.29
CA ILE A 107 2.60 15.02 -0.41
C ILE A 107 2.74 16.53 -0.63
N ILE A 108 1.90 17.12 -1.48
CA ILE A 108 1.91 18.57 -1.74
C ILE A 108 1.56 19.36 -0.48
N ALA A 109 0.56 18.93 0.29
CA ALA A 109 0.20 19.56 1.56
C ALA A 109 1.35 19.50 2.58
N TYR A 110 2.00 18.35 2.75
CA TYR A 110 3.16 18.22 3.65
C TYR A 110 4.39 19.00 3.17
N ALA A 111 4.64 19.06 1.87
CA ALA A 111 5.71 19.86 1.30
C ALA A 111 5.43 21.37 1.49
N SER A 112 4.20 21.83 1.25
CA SER A 112 3.77 23.21 1.53
C SER A 112 3.98 23.55 3.01
N TYR A 113 3.61 22.65 3.91
CA TYR A 113 3.81 22.84 5.34
C TYR A 113 5.30 22.97 5.70
N ALA A 114 6.16 22.13 5.11
CA ALA A 114 7.59 22.13 5.38
C ALA A 114 8.33 23.38 4.86
N PHE A 115 7.92 23.94 3.71
CA PHE A 115 8.63 25.06 3.06
C PHE A 115 8.00 26.44 3.31
N LEU A 116 6.67 26.53 3.43
CA LEU A 116 5.95 27.81 3.49
C LEU A 116 5.35 28.11 4.87
N GLY A 117 5.33 27.13 5.79
CA GLY A 117 4.79 27.30 7.14
C GLY A 117 3.26 27.47 7.22
N PHE A 118 2.55 27.36 6.09
CA PHE A 118 1.09 27.38 5.99
C PHE A 118 0.60 26.23 5.10
N GLU A 119 -0.58 25.70 5.42
CA GLU A 119 -1.24 24.65 4.64
C GLU A 119 -1.94 25.27 3.42
N TYR A 120 -1.39 25.07 2.22
CA TYR A 120 -2.15 25.32 1.00
C TYR A 120 -2.97 24.06 0.67
N ILE A 121 -4.18 24.00 1.24
CA ILE A 121 -5.15 22.98 0.88
C ILE A 121 -5.72 23.36 -0.48
N PHE A 122 -5.24 22.69 -1.52
CA PHE A 122 -5.87 22.76 -2.84
C PHE A 122 -7.35 22.35 -2.72
N THR A 123 -8.25 23.15 -3.29
CA THR A 123 -9.67 22.85 -3.39
C THR A 123 -9.88 21.43 -3.93
N PRO A 124 -10.92 20.67 -3.50
CA PRO A 124 -11.15 19.30 -3.97
C PRO A 124 -11.14 19.13 -5.50
N MET A 125 -11.56 20.18 -6.22
CA MET A 125 -11.52 20.24 -7.68
C MET A 125 -10.08 20.33 -8.24
N THR A 126 -9.23 21.16 -7.65
CA THR A 126 -7.83 21.31 -8.10
C THR A 126 -7.02 20.07 -7.75
N THR A 127 -7.23 19.43 -6.60
CA THR A 127 -6.62 18.14 -6.28
C THR A 127 -7.03 17.03 -7.24
N ALA A 128 -8.32 16.98 -7.61
CA ALA A 128 -8.82 15.99 -8.57
C ALA A 128 -8.15 16.19 -9.93
N ILE A 129 -8.15 17.42 -10.46
CA ILE A 129 -7.54 17.75 -11.76
C ILE A 129 -6.03 17.44 -11.76
N LEU A 130 -5.30 17.86 -10.72
CA LEU A 130 -3.85 17.61 -10.61
C LEU A 130 -3.56 16.10 -10.55
N SER A 131 -4.37 15.35 -9.80
CA SER A 131 -4.24 13.89 -9.71
C SER A 131 -4.56 13.18 -11.03
N THR A 132 -5.56 13.65 -11.79
CA THR A 132 -5.90 13.12 -13.11
C THR A 132 -4.80 13.42 -14.13
N ILE A 133 -4.22 14.62 -14.11
CA ILE A 133 -3.10 15.00 -14.98
C ILE A 133 -1.86 14.17 -14.65
N LEU A 134 -1.53 14.01 -13.35
CA LEU A 134 -0.34 13.26 -12.97
C LEU A 134 -0.51 11.76 -13.21
N PHE A 135 -1.72 11.22 -13.04
CA PHE A 135 -2.06 9.87 -13.48
C PHE A 135 -1.90 9.73 -14.99
N ALA A 136 -2.43 10.66 -15.78
CA ALA A 136 -2.29 10.65 -17.23
C ALA A 136 -0.80 10.69 -17.66
N VAL A 137 0.03 11.53 -17.03
CA VAL A 137 1.47 11.63 -17.29
C VAL A 137 2.22 10.35 -16.86
N ALA A 138 1.88 9.77 -15.72
CA ALA A 138 2.45 8.50 -15.25
C ALA A 138 2.08 7.32 -16.17
N THR A 139 0.88 7.32 -16.75
CA THR A 139 0.49 6.35 -17.78
C THR A 139 1.04 6.65 -19.16
N HIS A 140 1.37 7.92 -19.45
CA HIS A 140 1.87 8.33 -20.76
C HIS A 140 3.39 8.15 -20.89
N THR A 141 4.13 8.04 -19.77
CA THR A 141 5.55 7.70 -19.76
C THR A 141 5.74 6.18 -19.84
N ASN A 142 5.49 5.65 -21.04
CA ASN A 142 6.24 4.60 -21.74
C ASN A 142 5.37 3.94 -22.85
N PRO A 143 5.44 4.42 -24.09
CA PRO A 143 5.73 3.54 -25.20
C PRO A 143 7.26 3.38 -25.28
N GLU A 144 7.73 2.16 -25.03
CA GLU A 144 9.11 1.66 -25.12
C GLU A 144 10.00 1.80 -23.87
#